data_AF-A0A2V8CML2-F1
#
_entry.id   AF-A0A2V8CML2-F1
#
_cell.length_a   1.000
_cell.length_b   1.000
_cell.length_c   1.000
_cell.angle_alpha   90.00
_cell.angle_beta   90.00
_cell.angle_gamma   90.00
#
_symmetry.space_group_name_H-M   'P 1'
#
loop_
_entity.id
_entity.type
_entity.pdbx_description
1 polymer ?
#
loop_
_entity_poly.entity_id
_entity_poly.type
_entity_poly.pdbx_seq_one_letter_code
_entity_poly.pdbx_strand_id
1 'polypeptide(L)' 'SILLAAGIPIVEHLCGLHQLPDAGFRFYAVPPRVKGMGSFPVRAFAVLEE' A
#
# COMPACT_ATOMS: atom_id res chain seq x y z
N SER A 1 -11.36 -10.91 -7.45
CA SER A 1 -9.90 -10.80 -7.28
C SER A 1 -9.45 -11.87 -6.30
N ILE A 2 -8.46 -12.70 -6.67
CA ILE A 2 -7.94 -13.80 -5.80
C ILE A 2 -7.41 -13.24 -4.48
N LEU A 3 -6.69 -12.12 -4.51
CA LEU A 3 -6.12 -11.48 -3.33
C LEU A 3 -7.21 -10.94 -2.38
N LEU A 4 -8.20 -10.22 -2.91
CA LEU A 4 -9.30 -9.70 -2.10
C LEU A 4 -10.17 -10.84 -1.52
N ALA A 5 -10.38 -11.91 -2.29
CA ALA A 5 -11.09 -13.10 -1.81
C ALA A 5 -10.34 -13.81 -0.66
N ALA A 6 -9.00 -13.69 -0.63
CA ALA A 6 -8.15 -14.15 0.46
C ALA A 6 -7.98 -13.11 1.59
N GLY A 7 -8.66 -11.96 1.54
CA GLY A 7 -8.53 -10.89 2.54
C GLY A 7 -7.22 -10.10 2.47
N ILE A 8 -6.47 -10.20 1.37
CA ILE A 8 -5.21 -9.47 1.16
C ILE A 8 -5.54 -8.11 0.51
N PRO A 9 -5.20 -6.99 1.17
CA PRO A 9 -5.40 -5.66 0.59
C PRO A 9 -4.57 -5.46 -0.68
N ILE A 10 -5.10 -4.66 -1.62
CA ILE A 10 -4.41 -4.27 -2.85
C ILE A 10 -4.22 -2.76 -2.83
N VAL A 11 -3.03 -2.30 -3.22
CA VAL A 11 -2.76 -0.89 -3.49
C VAL A 11 -2.48 -0.73 -4.98
N GLU A 12 -3.14 0.22 -5.61
CA GLU A 12 -3.04 0.48 -7.04
C GLU A 12 -2.55 1.92 -7.30
N HIS A 13 -2.17 2.21 -8.54
CA HIS A 13 -1.67 3.53 -8.97
C HIS A 13 -0.46 4.06 -8.17
N LEU A 14 0.44 3.17 -7.74
CA LEU A 14 1.68 3.56 -7.08
C LEU A 14 2.61 4.35 -8.02
N CYS A 15 3.26 5.36 -7.46
CA CYS A 15 4.24 6.21 -8.14
C CYS A 15 5.59 6.16 -7.40
N GLY A 16 6.68 6.50 -8.10
CA GLY A 16 8.01 6.62 -7.47
C GLY A 16 8.71 5.30 -7.13
N LEU A 17 8.22 4.16 -7.63
CA LEU A 17 8.80 2.84 -7.35
C LEU A 17 10.29 2.73 -7.74
N HIS A 18 10.72 3.46 -8.77
CA HIS A 18 12.12 3.50 -9.22
C HIS A 18 13.10 4.11 -8.20
N GLN A 19 12.59 4.70 -7.11
CA GLN A 19 13.40 5.28 -6.04
C GLN A 19 13.66 4.27 -4.91
N LEU A 20 13.05 3.08 -4.97
CA LEU A 20 13.19 2.05 -3.94
C LEU A 20 14.26 1.03 -4.35
N PRO A 21 15.04 0.52 -3.39
CA PRO A 21 15.86 -0.68 -3.61
C PRO A 21 14.95 -1.91 -3.78
N ASP A 22 15.50 -3.01 -4.32
CA ASP A 22 14.77 -4.27 -4.48
C ASP A 22 14.27 -4.85 -3.14
N ALA A 23 14.97 -4.55 -2.03
CA ALA A 23 14.63 -4.95 -0.67
C ALA A 23 15.20 -3.96 0.37
N GLY A 24 14.78 -4.06 1.63
CA GLY A 24 15.29 -3.21 2.71
C GLY A 24 14.48 -1.93 2.98
N PHE A 25 13.18 -1.96 2.71
CA PHE A 25 12.28 -0.86 3.04
C PHE A 25 10.96 -1.37 3.65
N ARG A 26 10.33 -0.51 4.46
CA ARG A 26 8.97 -0.74 4.98
C ARG A 26 7.96 0.09 4.21
N PHE A 27 6.95 -0.56 3.64
CA PHE A 27 5.87 0.09 2.90
C PHE A 27 4.63 0.31 3.76
N TYR A 28 4.01 1.48 3.64
CA TYR A 28 2.80 1.86 4.35
C TYR A 28 1.74 2.41 3.39
N ALA A 29 0.52 1.91 3.55
CA ALA A 29 -0.69 2.38 2.88
C ALA A 29 -1.80 2.53 3.93
N VAL A 30 -1.67 3.57 4.76
CA VAL A 30 -2.51 3.72 5.96
C VAL A 30 -3.94 4.09 5.56
N PRO A 31 -4.95 3.27 5.91
CA PRO A 31 -6.33 3.57 5.58
C PRO A 31 -6.92 4.66 6.48
N PRO A 32 -7.88 5.47 6.00
CA PRO A 32 -8.66 6.33 6.87
C PRO A 32 -9.55 5.49 7.79
N ARG A 33 -9.90 6.02 8.96
CA ARG A 33 -10.79 5.35 9.92
C ARG A 33 -12.25 5.45 9.48
N VAL A 34 -12.63 4.69 8.45
CA VAL A 34 -13.99 4.67 7.89
C VAL A 34 -14.57 3.26 7.89
N LYS A 35 -15.90 3.14 7.99
CA LYS A 35 -16.62 1.86 7.94
C LYS A 35 -17.42 1.75 6.64
N GLY A 36 -17.54 0.53 6.11
CA GLY A 36 -18.42 0.23 4.97
C GLY A 36 -17.91 0.70 3.60
N MET A 37 -16.62 1.04 3.49
CA MET A 37 -16.02 1.51 2.24
C MET A 37 -15.16 0.41 1.60
N GLY A 38 -15.35 0.18 0.29
CA GLY A 38 -14.65 -0.88 -0.45
C GLY A 38 -13.27 -0.48 -1.00
N SER A 39 -13.07 0.80 -1.29
CA SER A 39 -11.77 1.37 -1.72
C SER A 39 -11.69 2.84 -1.30
N PHE A 40 -10.48 3.35 -1.10
CA PHE A 40 -10.23 4.73 -0.69
C PHE A 40 -8.83 5.19 -1.10
N PRO A 41 -8.65 6.49 -1.39
CA PRO A 41 -7.33 7.04 -1.61
C PRO A 41 -6.52 7.01 -0.31
N VAL A 42 -5.23 6.72 -0.43
CA VAL A 42 -4.26 6.77 0.68
C VAL A 42 -3.02 7.55 0.25
N ARG A 43 -2.29 8.09 1.22
CA ARG A 43 -0.92 8.53 1.01
C ARG A 43 0.00 7.33 1.23
N ALA A 44 0.34 6.63 0.15
CA ALA A 44 1.32 5.56 0.20
C ALA A 44 2.74 6.16 0.38
N PHE A 45 3.55 5.55 1.23
CA PHE A 45 4.96 5.92 1.43
C PHE A 45 5.79 4.70 1.85
N ALA A 46 7.10 4.79 1.63
CA ALA A 46 8.07 3.80 2.09
C ALA A 46 9.08 4.48 3.03
N VAL A 47 9.54 3.74 4.03
CA VAL A 47 10.64 4.11 4.92
C VAL A 47 11.82 3.22 4.55
N LEU A 48 12.94 3.83 4.16
CA LEU A 48 14.20 3.10 3.93
C LEU A 48 14.78 2.73 5.30
N GLU A 49 15.22 1.49 5.43
CA GLU A 49 16.00 1.06 6.59
C GLU A 49 17.47 1.44 6.34
N GLU A 50 18.18 1.88 7.38
CA GLU A 50 19.61 2.19 7.31
C GLU A 50 20.47 0.95 7.10
#